data_AF-A0A947KAV1-F1
#
_entry.id   AF-A0A947KAV1-F1
#
_cell.length_a   1.000
_cell.length_b   1.000
_cell.length_c   1.000
_cell.angle_alpha   90.00
_cell.angle_beta   90.00
_cell.angle_gamma   90.00
#
_symmetry.space_group_name_H-M   'P 1'
#
loop_
_entity.id
_entity.type
_entity.pdbx_description
1 polymer ?
#
loop_
_entity_poly.entity_id
_entity_poly.type
_entity_poly.pdbx_seq_one_letter_code
_entity_poly.pdbx_strand_id
1 'polypeptide(L)' 'MNLKNQPAIPFELKDAKGFSHRLADYQGGWLLMVFHRHLG' A
#
# COMPACT_ATOMS: atom_id res chain seq x y z
N MET A 1 1.56 -9.06 16.11
CA MET A 1 0.49 -9.64 15.27
C MET A 1 1.12 -10.08 13.96
N ASN A 2 0.85 -11.31 13.50
CA ASN A 2 1.37 -11.81 12.22
C ASN A 2 0.28 -11.62 11.14
N LEU A 3 0.63 -10.99 10.01
CA LEU A 3 -0.31 -10.67 8.92
C LEU A 3 -0.23 -11.66 7.74
N LYS A 4 0.60 -12.71 7.84
CA LYS A 4 0.76 -13.72 6.79
C LYS A 4 -0.56 -14.44 6.51
N ASN A 5 -0.88 -14.65 5.23
CA ASN A 5 -2.10 -15.31 4.72
C ASN A 5 -3.41 -14.63 5.13
N GLN A 6 -3.37 -13.40 5.63
CA GLN A 6 -4.55 -12.58 5.85
C GLN A 6 -4.80 -11.70 4.62
N PRO A 7 -6.07 -11.35 4.32
CA PRO A 7 -6.35 -10.30 3.36
C PRO A 7 -5.58 -9.03 3.72
N ALA A 8 -5.01 -8.37 2.71
CA ALA A 8 -4.38 -7.07 2.92
C ALA A 8 -5.43 -6.06 3.42
N ILE A 9 -5.04 -5.24 4.39
CA ILE A 9 -5.90 -4.20 4.97
C ILE A 9 -6.19 -3.17 3.86
N PRO A 10 -7.47 -2.79 3.63
CA PRO A 10 -7.80 -1.72 2.71
C PRO A 10 -7.05 -0.43 3.09
N PHE A 11 -6.44 0.21 2.09
CA PHE A 11 -5.75 1.48 2.27
C PHE A 11 -6.11 2.46 1.16
N GLU A 12 -5.90 3.73 1.47
CA GLU A 12 -5.85 4.83 0.53
C GLU A 12 -4.61 5.67 0.86
N LEU A 13 -3.68 5.80 -0.10
CA LEU A 13 -2.42 6.52 0.07
C LEU A 13 -2.28 7.60 -1.00
N LYS A 14 -1.96 8.82 -0.57
CA LYS A 14 -1.62 9.91 -1.50
C LYS A 14 -0.13 9.87 -1.83
N ASP A 15 0.20 9.91 -3.11
CA ASP A 15 1.58 10.07 -3.55
C ASP A 15 2.02 11.54 -3.57
N ALA A 16 3.29 11.78 -3.89
CA ALA A 16 3.88 13.11 -3.92
C ALA A 16 3.27 14.04 -4.99
N LYS A 17 2.55 13.48 -5.98
CA LYS A 17 1.81 14.23 -7.00
C LYS A 17 0.36 14.48 -6.60
N GLY A 18 -0.06 14.00 -5.43
CA GLY A 18 -1.42 14.10 -4.92
C GLY A 18 -2.39 13.07 -5.50
N PHE A 19 -1.90 12.09 -6.27
CA PHE A 19 -2.75 11.01 -6.77
C PHE A 19 -3.06 10.03 -5.62
N SER A 20 -4.31 9.57 -5.56
CA SER A 20 -4.77 8.65 -4.54
C SER A 20 -4.71 7.22 -5.03
N HIS A 21 -3.96 6.37 -4.35
CA HIS A 21 -3.81 4.96 -4.63
C HIS A 21 -4.59 4.15 -3.60
N ARG A 22 -5.63 3.41 -4.03
CA ARG A 22 -6.36 2.47 -3.18
C ARG A 22 -5.89 1.06 -3.44
N LEU A 23 -5.92 0.19 -2.42
CA LEU A 23 -5.59 -1.23 -2.60
C LEU A 23 -6.41 -1.88 -3.72
N ALA A 24 -7.70 -1.52 -3.81
CA ALA A 24 -8.62 -2.06 -4.80
C ALA A 24 -8.26 -1.71 -6.26
N ASP A 25 -7.51 -0.62 -6.47
CA ASP A 25 -7.12 -0.20 -7.83
C ASP A 25 -6.03 -1.12 -8.43
N TYR A 26 -5.39 -1.98 -7.61
CA TYR A 26 -4.34 -2.92 -8.03
C TYR A 26 -4.80 -4.38 -8.13
N GLN A 27 -6.12 -4.61 -8.17
CA GLN A 27 -6.67 -5.96 -8.29
C GLN A 27 -6.17 -6.66 -9.57
N GLY A 28 -5.96 -7.98 -9.46
CA GLY A 28 -5.47 -8.81 -10.57
C GLY A 28 -3.94 -8.85 -10.71
N GLY A 29 -3.19 -8.17 -9.85
CA GLY A 29 -1.73 -8.19 -9.83
C GLY A 29 -1.13 -8.31 -8.43
N TRP A 30 0.19 -8.51 -8.37
CA TRP A 30 0.95 -8.43 -7.14
C TRP A 30 1.36 -6.99 -6.85
N LEU A 31 1.24 -6.58 -5.58
CA LEU A 31 1.64 -5.26 -5.11
C LEU A 31 2.74 -5.39 -4.05
N LEU A 32 3.86 -4.70 -4.26
CA LEU A 32 4.97 -4.58 -3.30
C LEU A 32 4.95 -3.18 -2.68
N MET A 33 4.91 -3.11 -1.35
CA MET A 33 4.99 -1.85 -0.61
C MET A 33 6.27 -1.81 0.21
N VAL A 34 7.04 -0.73 0.07
CA VAL A 34 8.28 -0.50 0.83
C VAL A 34 8.08 0.73 1.71
N PHE A 35 8.17 0.53 3.01
CA PHE A 35 8.15 1.61 3.99
C PHE A 35 9.60 1.94 4.36
N HIS A 36 10.02 3.17 4.07
CA HIS A 36 11.29 3.68 4.55
C HIS A 36 11.05 4.80 5.55
N ARG A 37 11.88 4.86 6.60
CA ARG A 37 11.90 6.03 7.47
C ARG A 37 12.47 7.19 6.67
N HIS A 38 11.75 8.31 6.59
CA HIS A 38 12.35 9.53 6.07
C HIS A 38 13.43 9.98 7.06
N LEU A 39 14.69 9.91 6.61
CA LEU A 39 15.82 10.51 7.31
C LEU A 39 15.85 11.94 6.78
N GLY A 40 15.34 12.88 7.59
CA GLY A 40 15.47 14.31 7.30
C GLY A 40 16.92 14.73 7.26
#